data_AF-A0AAJ6TBX6-F1
#
_entry.id   AF-A0AAJ6TBX6-F1
#
_cell.length_a   1.000
_cell.length_b   1.000
_cell.length_c   1.000
_cell.angle_alpha   90.00
_cell.angle_beta   90.00
_cell.angle_gamma   90.00
#
_symmetry.space_group_name_H-M   'P 1'
#
loop_
_entity.id
_entity.type
_entity.pdbx_description
1 polymer ?
#
loop_
_entity_poly.entity_id
_entity_poly.type
_entity_poly.pdbx_seq_one_letter_code
_entity_poly.pdbx_strand_id
1 'polypeptide(L)'
;MLVLKLSIFLLSFAALTEAQEIFFLDHKCSNTTTFVRNSPYQANLNILLSSLAANATRNDINGFYNASTGHDVYEVYGLFLCRGDVSVEVCQECVNLARNDVVQRCPIQKEAIIRYEQCFLRYSNSNIFSSLSQTPALYKFNTPYITVDVEFNKLLVNTISDAVHVAASAPSGKKKSATKKEIYTRLESLYILVQCTPDLSKNDCNQCLLLAKLSISICCNNNRGRILFPSCNFRYENYSFYNQAAVVKGKLSIFLLSFAALTEAQEIFFLDHKCSNTTTFVRNSPYQANLNILLSSLAANATRNDINGFYNASTGHDVYDQVYGLFLCRGDVSVEVCQECVNLARNDVVQRCPIQKEAIIWYDQCFLRYSNSNIFSSLSQTPALYKFNTPYITVDVEFNKLLVNTISDAVHVAASAPSGKKKSATKKEIYTRLESLYILVQCTPDLSKNDCNQCLLLAKLSISICCNNNRGRILFPSCNFRYENYSFYNQAAVVAMSPPPLSMPVVLLPPSPGPIGDGTKSMWIKVGAGLSAVIAVLFFSACIYTKRRMTNLRTGHHLKKCYAEIE
;
A
#
# COMPACT_ATOMS: atom_id res chain seq x y z
N MET A 1 -6.12 -48.36 -19.33
CA MET A 1 -5.84 -47.67 -18.04
C MET A 1 -5.17 -46.29 -18.19
N LEU A 2 -5.27 -45.64 -19.36
CA LEU A 2 -4.75 -44.28 -19.61
C LEU A 2 -5.87 -43.25 -19.83
N VAL A 3 -7.11 -43.68 -20.11
CA VAL A 3 -8.25 -42.80 -20.42
C VAL A 3 -9.03 -42.38 -19.17
N LEU A 4 -9.03 -43.20 -18.09
CA LEU A 4 -9.75 -42.87 -16.85
C LEU A 4 -9.02 -41.87 -15.94
N LYS A 5 -7.72 -41.62 -16.17
CA LYS A 5 -6.96 -40.56 -15.49
C LYS A 5 -7.10 -39.19 -16.18
N LEU A 6 -7.54 -39.16 -17.44
CA LEU A 6 -7.81 -37.90 -18.15
C LEU A 6 -9.14 -37.27 -17.73
N SER A 7 -10.15 -38.08 -17.38
CA SER A 7 -11.48 -37.58 -17.00
C SER A 7 -11.53 -36.94 -15.61
N ILE A 8 -10.69 -37.38 -14.66
CA ILE A 8 -10.58 -36.76 -13.33
C ILE A 8 -9.73 -35.47 -13.40
N PHE A 9 -8.83 -35.38 -14.37
CA PHE A 9 -8.03 -34.17 -14.61
C PHE A 9 -8.78 -33.10 -15.42
N LEU A 10 -9.85 -33.45 -16.13
CA LEU A 10 -10.71 -32.48 -16.85
C LEU A 10 -11.90 -31.98 -16.02
N LEU A 11 -12.21 -32.62 -14.88
CA LEU A 11 -13.29 -32.20 -13.98
C LEU A 11 -12.85 -31.31 -12.81
N SER A 12 -11.54 -31.10 -12.63
CA SER A 12 -10.98 -30.11 -11.70
C SER A 12 -10.45 -28.84 -12.38
N PHE A 13 -10.62 -28.72 -13.70
CA PHE A 13 -10.32 -27.51 -14.49
C PHE A 13 -11.58 -26.72 -14.87
N ALA A 14 -12.60 -26.75 -14.01
CA ALA A 14 -13.68 -25.79 -14.08
C ALA A 14 -13.30 -24.54 -13.25
N ALA A 15 -13.06 -23.43 -13.97
CA ALA A 15 -13.03 -22.06 -13.47
C ALA A 15 -11.94 -21.71 -12.43
N LEU A 16 -10.69 -21.55 -12.89
CA LEU A 16 -9.84 -20.49 -12.35
C LEU A 16 -10.11 -19.22 -13.17
N THR A 17 -11.10 -18.45 -12.74
CA THR A 17 -11.21 -17.05 -13.14
C THR A 17 -10.07 -16.29 -12.47
N GLU A 18 -9.22 -15.64 -13.27
CA GLU A 18 -8.32 -14.59 -12.77
C GLU A 18 -9.19 -13.54 -12.07
N ALA A 19 -9.12 -13.47 -10.74
CA ALA A 19 -9.88 -12.51 -9.96
C ALA A 19 -9.28 -11.11 -10.20
N GLN A 20 -10.15 -10.12 -10.39
CA GLN A 20 -9.74 -8.72 -10.40
C GLN A 20 -9.18 -8.37 -9.02
N GLU A 21 -7.90 -8.03 -8.92
CA GLU A 21 -7.24 -7.72 -7.65
C GLU A 21 -7.97 -6.60 -6.88
N ILE A 22 -8.32 -6.87 -5.61
CA ILE A 22 -9.11 -5.98 -4.78
C ILE A 22 -8.18 -5.09 -3.95
N PHE A 23 -8.16 -3.79 -4.27
CA PHE A 23 -7.18 -2.86 -3.71
C PHE A 23 -7.74 -2.09 -2.51
N PHE A 24 -7.10 -2.26 -1.35
CA PHE A 24 -7.40 -1.46 -0.16
C PHE A 24 -7.04 0.01 -0.37
N LEU A 25 -7.93 0.93 0.01
CA LEU A 25 -7.71 2.37 -0.16
C LEU A 25 -7.41 3.11 1.15
N ASP A 26 -8.23 2.90 2.18
CA ASP A 26 -8.25 3.67 3.44
C ASP A 26 -9.25 3.05 4.44
N HIS A 27 -9.11 3.40 5.72
CA HIS A 27 -10.15 3.25 6.73
C HIS A 27 -10.17 4.47 7.67
N LYS A 28 -11.34 4.77 8.24
CA LYS A 28 -11.52 5.79 9.27
C LYS A 28 -12.37 5.22 10.39
N CYS A 29 -11.88 5.29 11.62
CA CYS A 29 -12.62 4.94 12.82
C CYS A 29 -12.94 6.23 13.59
N SER A 30 -14.13 6.33 14.20
CA SER A 30 -14.47 7.47 15.05
C SER A 30 -13.68 7.42 16.36
N ASN A 31 -13.12 8.57 16.77
CA ASN A 31 -12.42 8.70 18.05
C ASN A 31 -13.34 9.14 19.20
N THR A 32 -14.61 9.43 18.93
CA THR A 32 -15.54 10.01 19.91
C THR A 32 -16.42 8.99 20.61
N THR A 33 -16.68 7.85 19.97
CA THR A 33 -17.63 6.84 20.46
C THR A 33 -17.03 5.43 20.41
N THR A 34 -17.00 4.74 21.55
CA THR A 34 -16.47 3.37 21.69
C THR A 34 -17.48 2.45 22.38
N PHE A 35 -17.34 1.14 22.16
CA PHE A 35 -18.11 0.10 22.85
C PHE A 35 -17.19 -0.80 23.68
N VAL A 36 -17.76 -1.47 24.68
CA VAL A 36 -17.03 -2.42 25.55
C VAL A 36 -16.95 -3.78 24.85
N ARG A 37 -15.80 -4.47 24.94
CA ARG A 37 -15.66 -5.83 24.39
C ARG A 37 -16.65 -6.79 25.04
N ASN A 38 -17.15 -7.74 24.27
CA ASN A 38 -18.19 -8.71 24.65
C ASN A 38 -19.51 -8.05 25.08
N SER A 39 -19.77 -6.82 24.64
CA SER A 39 -21.05 -6.14 24.90
C SER A 39 -22.12 -6.56 23.90
N PRO A 40 -23.42 -6.34 24.22
CA PRO A 40 -24.51 -6.51 23.26
C PRO A 40 -24.31 -5.71 21.97
N TYR A 41 -23.71 -4.52 22.06
CA TYR A 41 -23.36 -3.71 20.88
C TYR A 41 -22.38 -4.45 19.95
N GLN A 42 -21.34 -5.08 20.50
CA GLN A 42 -20.38 -5.84 19.69
C GLN A 42 -21.04 -7.06 19.03
N ALA A 43 -21.92 -7.75 19.76
CA ALA A 43 -22.67 -8.88 19.19
C ALA A 43 -23.55 -8.43 18.01
N ASN A 44 -24.28 -7.32 18.17
CA ASN A 44 -25.11 -6.73 17.12
C ASN A 44 -24.29 -6.27 15.92
N LEU A 45 -23.12 -5.66 16.15
CA LEU A 45 -22.19 -5.28 15.08
C LEU A 45 -21.72 -6.51 14.28
N ASN A 46 -21.34 -7.61 14.93
CA ASN A 46 -20.91 -8.83 14.25
C ASN A 46 -22.03 -9.47 13.40
N ILE A 47 -23.27 -9.46 13.91
CA ILE A 47 -24.45 -9.93 13.18
C ILE A 47 -24.70 -9.06 11.96
N LEU A 48 -24.69 -7.73 12.12
CA LEU A 48 -24.85 -6.78 11.03
C LEU A 48 -23.79 -6.97 9.94
N LEU A 49 -22.52 -7.04 10.32
CA LEU A 49 -21.40 -7.24 9.40
C LEU A 49 -21.51 -8.55 8.61
N SER A 50 -22.02 -9.61 9.25
CA SER A 50 -22.29 -10.89 8.59
C SER A 50 -23.46 -10.78 7.60
N SER A 51 -24.53 -10.08 7.97
CA SER A 51 -25.68 -9.81 7.10
C SER A 51 -25.29 -9.00 5.86
N LEU A 52 -24.47 -7.96 6.02
CA LEU A 52 -23.97 -7.15 4.90
C LEU A 52 -23.19 -8.02 3.90
N ALA A 53 -22.25 -8.83 4.38
CA ALA A 53 -21.47 -9.71 3.52
C ALA A 53 -22.30 -10.81 2.83
N ALA A 54 -23.30 -11.37 3.53
CA ALA A 54 -24.20 -12.36 2.97
C ALA A 54 -25.07 -11.79 1.84
N ASN A 55 -25.51 -10.54 1.96
CA ASN A 55 -26.33 -9.88 0.94
C ASN A 55 -25.51 -9.39 -0.27
N ALA A 56 -24.19 -9.33 -0.20
CA ALA A 56 -23.35 -8.93 -1.34
C ALA A 56 -23.38 -9.90 -2.53
N THR A 57 -23.92 -11.11 -2.34
CA THR A 57 -24.15 -12.13 -3.39
C THR A 57 -25.36 -11.85 -4.27
N ARG A 58 -26.21 -10.90 -3.85
CA ARG A 58 -27.52 -10.67 -4.45
C ARG A 58 -27.41 -9.83 -5.73
N ASN A 59 -27.96 -10.34 -6.82
CA ASN A 59 -28.03 -9.61 -8.08
C ASN A 59 -29.07 -8.47 -8.06
N ASP A 60 -30.13 -8.61 -7.27
CA ASP A 60 -31.27 -7.68 -7.26
C ASP A 60 -30.97 -6.36 -6.52
N ILE A 61 -29.98 -6.36 -5.62
CA ILE A 61 -29.61 -5.20 -4.81
C ILE A 61 -28.66 -4.22 -5.52
N ASN A 62 -28.24 -4.56 -6.75
CA ASN A 62 -27.45 -3.65 -7.58
C ASN A 62 -26.15 -3.14 -6.89
N GLY A 63 -25.54 -3.96 -6.03
CA GLY A 63 -24.31 -3.62 -5.33
C GLY A 63 -24.47 -2.61 -4.19
N PHE A 64 -25.68 -2.43 -3.64
CA PHE A 64 -25.92 -1.61 -2.45
C PHE A 64 -26.86 -2.32 -1.49
N TYR A 65 -26.52 -2.33 -0.20
CA TYR A 65 -27.40 -2.87 0.83
C TYR A 65 -27.17 -2.12 2.14
N ASN A 66 -28.25 -1.84 2.85
CA ASN A 66 -28.24 -1.23 4.17
C ASN A 66 -29.13 -2.05 5.13
N ALA A 67 -28.75 -2.09 6.40
CA ALA A 67 -29.47 -2.83 7.44
C ALA A 67 -29.13 -2.28 8.83
N SER A 68 -30.04 -2.45 9.79
CA SER A 68 -29.74 -2.25 11.21
C SER A 68 -29.87 -3.57 11.98
N THR A 69 -29.25 -3.63 13.16
CA THR A 69 -29.33 -4.77 14.07
C THR A 69 -29.28 -4.30 15.51
N GLY A 70 -30.15 -4.85 16.36
CA GLY A 70 -30.29 -4.45 17.76
C GLY A 70 -31.41 -3.43 17.98
N HIS A 71 -31.51 -2.94 19.21
CA HIS A 71 -32.49 -1.93 19.64
C HIS A 71 -31.85 -0.98 20.66
N ASP A 72 -32.48 0.18 20.84
CA ASP A 72 -32.08 1.22 21.81
C ASP A 72 -30.59 1.59 21.71
N VAL A 73 -29.89 1.65 22.84
CA VAL A 73 -28.47 2.01 22.94
C VAL A 73 -27.51 0.98 22.31
N TYR A 74 -28.05 -0.18 21.88
CA TYR A 74 -27.29 -1.27 21.26
C TYR A 74 -27.57 -1.43 19.77
N GLU A 75 -28.41 -0.59 19.17
CA GLU A 75 -28.68 -0.63 17.73
C GLU A 75 -27.46 -0.14 16.92
N VAL A 76 -27.17 -0.86 15.85
CA VAL A 76 -26.09 -0.57 14.90
C VAL A 76 -26.67 -0.44 13.51
N TYR A 77 -26.30 0.62 12.80
CA TYR A 77 -26.70 0.90 11.42
C TYR A 77 -25.50 0.68 10.50
N GLY A 78 -25.68 -0.01 9.37
CA GLY A 78 -24.59 -0.23 8.44
C GLY A 78 -25.03 -0.41 7.00
N LEU A 79 -24.10 -0.16 6.09
CA LEU A 79 -24.30 -0.28 4.65
C LEU A 79 -23.00 -0.61 3.92
N PHE A 80 -23.12 -1.15 2.72
CA PHE A 80 -22.03 -1.20 1.75
C PHE A 80 -22.47 -0.65 0.40
N LEU A 81 -21.50 -0.17 -0.39
CA LEU A 81 -21.70 0.20 -1.78
C LEU A 81 -20.54 -0.35 -2.61
N CYS A 82 -20.85 -1.17 -3.60
CA CYS A 82 -19.94 -1.62 -4.64
C CYS A 82 -19.93 -0.63 -5.81
N ARG A 83 -18.80 -0.54 -6.50
CA ARG A 83 -18.62 0.33 -7.66
C ARG A 83 -19.60 -0.08 -8.77
N GLY A 84 -20.20 0.89 -9.46
CA GLY A 84 -21.31 0.63 -10.38
C GLY A 84 -21.04 -0.40 -11.48
N ASP A 85 -19.79 -0.52 -11.92
CA ASP A 85 -19.31 -1.35 -13.03
C ASP A 85 -18.76 -2.73 -12.64
N VAL A 86 -18.65 -3.05 -11.34
CA VAL A 86 -18.10 -4.36 -10.92
C VAL A 86 -19.16 -5.46 -10.97
N SER A 87 -18.71 -6.70 -11.20
CA SER A 87 -19.57 -7.88 -11.15
C SER A 87 -20.00 -8.20 -9.71
N VAL A 88 -21.00 -9.06 -9.56
CA VAL A 88 -21.50 -9.45 -8.24
C VAL A 88 -20.46 -10.28 -7.48
N GLU A 89 -19.65 -11.07 -8.17
CA GLU A 89 -18.54 -11.83 -7.59
C GLU A 89 -17.48 -10.89 -7.00
N VAL A 90 -17.05 -9.89 -7.77
CA VAL A 90 -16.07 -8.88 -7.30
C VAL A 90 -16.63 -8.04 -6.15
N CYS A 91 -17.92 -7.69 -6.22
CA CYS A 91 -18.61 -7.00 -5.14
C CYS A 91 -18.62 -7.84 -3.86
N GLN A 92 -19.00 -9.12 -3.96
CA GLN A 92 -19.04 -10.05 -2.84
C GLN A 92 -17.66 -10.23 -2.20
N GLU A 93 -16.63 -10.46 -3.00
CA GLU A 93 -15.26 -10.63 -2.50
C GLU A 93 -14.79 -9.35 -1.78
N CYS A 94 -15.07 -8.18 -2.35
CA CYS A 94 -14.70 -6.89 -1.76
C CYS A 94 -15.39 -6.65 -0.41
N VAL A 95 -16.70 -6.92 -0.32
CA VAL A 95 -17.46 -6.73 0.92
C VAL A 95 -17.00 -7.72 2.00
N ASN A 96 -16.63 -8.95 1.64
CA ASN A 96 -16.06 -9.92 2.59
C ASN A 96 -14.71 -9.47 3.14
N LEU A 97 -13.83 -8.91 2.31
CA LEU A 97 -12.57 -8.31 2.75
C LEU A 97 -12.82 -7.13 3.68
N ALA A 98 -13.70 -6.21 3.29
CA ALA A 98 -14.09 -5.05 4.10
C ALA A 98 -14.65 -5.45 5.47
N ARG A 99 -15.49 -6.48 5.53
CA ARG A 99 -16.03 -7.05 6.78
C ARG A 99 -14.92 -7.52 7.71
N ASN A 100 -13.93 -8.25 7.20
CA ASN A 100 -12.85 -8.80 8.01
C ASN A 100 -11.92 -7.69 8.50
N ASP A 101 -11.52 -6.79 7.60
CA ASP A 101 -10.57 -5.73 7.90
C ASP A 101 -11.12 -4.69 8.87
N VAL A 102 -12.42 -4.36 8.80
CA VAL A 102 -12.98 -3.33 9.69
C VAL A 102 -12.93 -3.74 11.16
N VAL A 103 -13.09 -5.04 11.45
CA VAL A 103 -12.99 -5.56 12.82
C VAL A 103 -11.55 -5.50 13.35
N GLN A 104 -10.56 -5.73 12.47
CA GLN A 104 -9.14 -5.68 12.84
C GLN A 104 -8.65 -4.24 13.00
N ARG A 105 -9.09 -3.34 12.11
CA ARG A 105 -8.60 -1.95 12.04
C ARG A 105 -9.34 -1.01 12.99
N CYS A 106 -10.63 -1.26 13.26
CA CYS A 106 -11.46 -0.48 14.16
C CYS A 106 -12.04 -1.37 15.29
N PRO A 107 -11.21 -1.84 16.24
CA PRO A 107 -11.58 -2.93 17.14
C PRO A 107 -12.66 -2.59 18.17
N ILE A 108 -12.86 -1.30 18.50
CA ILE A 108 -13.78 -0.87 19.58
C ILE A 108 -14.64 0.35 19.22
N GLN A 109 -14.52 0.88 18.00
CA GLN A 109 -15.19 2.12 17.61
C GLN A 109 -16.64 1.86 17.20
N LYS A 110 -17.55 2.72 17.65
CA LYS A 110 -18.97 2.63 17.31
C LYS A 110 -19.30 3.11 15.89
N GLU A 111 -18.38 3.83 15.25
CA GLU A 111 -18.50 4.27 13.87
C GLU A 111 -17.21 4.01 13.10
N ALA A 112 -17.33 3.47 11.89
CA ALA A 112 -16.21 3.28 11.00
C ALA A 112 -16.63 3.27 9.53
N ILE A 113 -15.69 3.62 8.66
CA ILE A 113 -15.78 3.41 7.21
C ILE A 113 -14.48 2.78 6.70
N ILE A 114 -14.60 1.72 5.91
CA ILE A 114 -13.49 1.05 5.23
C ILE A 114 -13.71 1.10 3.72
N ARG A 115 -12.67 1.41 2.96
CA ARG A 115 -12.74 1.66 1.52
C ARG A 115 -11.74 0.81 0.76
N TYR A 116 -12.24 0.19 -0.30
CA TYR A 116 -11.49 -0.49 -1.35
C TYR A 116 -11.79 0.18 -2.69
N GLU A 117 -11.03 -0.18 -3.72
CA GLU A 117 -11.24 0.29 -5.09
C GLU A 117 -12.63 -0.12 -5.63
N GLN A 118 -13.10 -1.30 -5.24
CA GLN A 118 -14.32 -1.91 -5.76
C GLN A 118 -15.54 -1.72 -4.85
N CYS A 119 -15.37 -1.38 -3.57
CA CYS A 119 -16.47 -1.17 -2.64
C CYS A 119 -16.07 -0.37 -1.41
N PHE A 120 -17.05 0.08 -0.62
CA PHE A 120 -16.83 0.50 0.76
C PHE A 120 -17.89 -0.09 1.68
N LEU A 121 -17.55 -0.21 2.98
CA LEU A 121 -18.46 -0.61 4.05
C LEU A 121 -18.40 0.44 5.16
N ARG A 122 -19.57 0.84 5.69
CA ARG A 122 -19.70 1.82 6.77
C ARG A 122 -20.70 1.35 7.82
N TYR A 123 -20.41 1.60 9.11
CA TYR A 123 -21.37 1.44 10.19
C TYR A 123 -21.33 2.60 11.20
N SER A 124 -22.40 2.75 11.98
CA SER A 124 -22.58 3.79 13.00
C SER A 124 -23.54 3.37 14.11
N ASN A 125 -23.45 4.00 15.28
CA ASN A 125 -24.46 3.94 16.36
C ASN A 125 -25.57 4.98 16.21
N SER A 126 -25.63 5.66 15.07
CA SER A 126 -26.68 6.60 14.67
C SER A 126 -27.19 6.23 13.28
N ASN A 127 -28.43 6.56 12.98
CA ASN A 127 -29.01 6.28 11.67
C ASN A 127 -28.27 7.07 10.57
N ILE A 128 -27.69 6.35 9.61
CA ILE A 128 -26.92 6.91 8.48
C ILE A 128 -27.64 6.76 7.14
N PHE A 129 -28.84 6.20 7.11
CA PHE A 129 -29.58 5.93 5.87
C PHE A 129 -30.26 7.17 5.34
N SER A 130 -30.34 7.27 4.01
CA SER A 130 -31.04 8.36 3.30
C SER A 130 -30.57 9.76 3.70
N SER A 131 -29.35 9.87 4.24
CA SER A 131 -28.77 11.09 4.76
C SER A 131 -27.51 11.46 3.99
N LEU A 132 -27.42 12.72 3.56
CA LEU A 132 -26.26 13.23 2.86
C LEU A 132 -25.08 13.39 3.84
N SER A 133 -24.00 12.65 3.60
CA SER A 133 -22.80 12.65 4.41
C SER A 133 -21.56 12.77 3.52
N GLN A 134 -20.77 13.81 3.77
CA GLN A 134 -19.55 14.12 3.00
C GLN A 134 -18.28 13.87 3.80
N THR A 135 -18.40 13.62 5.10
CA THR A 135 -17.27 13.45 6.02
C THR A 135 -17.34 12.10 6.75
N PRO A 136 -16.19 11.41 6.95
CA PRO A 136 -14.85 11.82 6.53
C PRO A 136 -14.63 11.59 5.02
N ALA A 137 -14.10 12.60 4.33
CA ALA A 137 -13.78 12.54 2.91
C ALA A 137 -12.39 11.93 2.67
N LEU A 138 -12.23 11.21 1.56
CA LEU A 138 -10.93 10.78 1.06
C LEU A 138 -10.68 11.38 -0.33
N TYR A 139 -9.57 12.11 -0.45
CA TYR A 139 -9.10 12.73 -1.68
C TYR A 139 -7.84 11.98 -2.14
N LYS A 140 -7.82 11.49 -3.39
CA LYS A 140 -6.60 10.96 -4.03
C LYS A 140 -6.46 11.57 -5.42
N PHE A 141 -5.29 12.04 -5.79
CA PHE A 141 -5.02 12.60 -7.12
C PHE A 141 -3.71 12.04 -7.68
N ASN A 142 -3.62 11.98 -9.01
CA ASN A 142 -2.53 11.32 -9.71
C ASN A 142 -1.48 12.32 -10.16
N THR A 143 -0.21 12.00 -9.95
CA THR A 143 0.92 12.74 -10.52
C THR A 143 1.46 12.00 -11.75
N PRO A 144 1.92 12.67 -12.82
CA PRO A 144 2.05 14.12 -12.97
C PRO A 144 0.73 14.85 -13.30
N TYR A 145 0.72 16.17 -13.06
CA TYR A 145 -0.37 17.07 -13.46
C TYR A 145 -0.58 17.02 -14.98
N ILE A 146 -1.83 17.04 -15.43
CA ILE A 146 -2.14 17.24 -16.85
C ILE A 146 -1.87 18.70 -17.20
N THR A 147 -1.36 18.97 -18.40
CA THR A 147 -1.37 20.30 -18.99
C THR A 147 -2.81 20.66 -19.32
N VAL A 148 -3.44 21.45 -18.47
CA VAL A 148 -4.84 21.81 -18.59
C VAL A 148 -4.95 23.06 -19.46
N ASP A 149 -5.43 22.92 -20.69
CA ASP A 149 -5.85 24.05 -21.53
C ASP A 149 -7.35 24.33 -21.38
N VAL A 150 -7.80 25.40 -22.05
CA VAL A 150 -9.19 25.87 -21.98
C VAL A 150 -10.17 24.85 -22.59
N GLU A 151 -9.76 24.13 -23.63
CA GLU A 151 -10.61 23.16 -24.33
C GLU A 151 -10.81 21.89 -23.49
N PHE A 152 -9.74 21.39 -22.88
CA PHE A 152 -9.80 20.27 -21.95
C PHE A 152 -10.68 20.58 -20.74
N ASN A 153 -10.53 21.77 -20.15
CA ASN A 153 -11.38 22.20 -19.03
C ASN A 153 -12.86 22.23 -19.41
N LYS A 154 -13.18 22.77 -20.59
CA LYS A 154 -14.56 22.83 -21.09
C LYS A 154 -15.12 21.43 -21.31
N LEU A 155 -14.34 20.54 -21.92
CA LEU A 155 -14.70 19.14 -22.10
C LEU A 155 -14.97 18.47 -20.74
N LEU A 156 -14.01 18.54 -19.81
CA LEU A 156 -14.10 17.96 -18.47
C LEU A 156 -15.36 18.42 -17.73
N VAL A 157 -15.60 19.73 -17.68
CA VAL A 157 -16.76 20.31 -16.99
C VAL A 157 -18.08 19.83 -17.57
N ASN A 158 -18.20 19.76 -18.89
CA ASN A 158 -19.41 19.31 -19.59
C ASN A 158 -19.64 17.81 -19.36
N THR A 159 -18.62 16.98 -19.56
CA THR A 159 -18.73 15.52 -19.40
C THR A 159 -19.07 15.14 -17.96
N ILE A 160 -18.49 15.83 -16.98
CA ILE A 160 -18.85 15.63 -15.57
C ILE A 160 -20.31 15.96 -15.35
N SER A 161 -20.78 17.11 -15.86
CA SER A 161 -22.13 17.58 -15.58
C SER A 161 -23.18 16.63 -16.18
N ASP A 162 -22.91 16.08 -17.36
CA ASP A 162 -23.73 15.02 -17.97
C ASP A 162 -23.68 13.71 -17.16
N ALA A 163 -22.50 13.25 -16.74
CA ALA A 163 -22.38 12.06 -15.89
C ALA A 163 -23.15 12.21 -14.57
N VAL A 164 -23.08 13.37 -13.93
CA VAL A 164 -23.82 13.68 -12.70
C VAL A 164 -25.32 13.66 -12.95
N HIS A 165 -25.79 14.27 -14.05
CA HIS A 165 -27.21 14.27 -14.39
C HIS A 165 -27.76 12.84 -14.58
N VAL A 166 -27.00 11.97 -15.27
CA VAL A 166 -27.36 10.56 -15.47
C VAL A 166 -27.42 9.82 -14.13
N ALA A 167 -26.39 9.92 -13.29
CA ALA A 167 -26.34 9.22 -12.01
C ALA A 167 -27.44 9.69 -11.04
N ALA A 168 -27.69 11.00 -10.96
CA ALA A 168 -28.69 11.57 -10.06
C ALA A 168 -30.13 11.30 -10.51
N SER A 169 -30.36 11.17 -11.82
CA SER A 169 -31.70 10.91 -12.38
C SER A 169 -32.09 9.43 -12.39
N ALA A 170 -31.21 8.52 -11.94
CA ALA A 170 -31.53 7.11 -11.82
C ALA A 170 -32.71 6.88 -10.85
N PRO A 171 -33.69 6.02 -11.20
CA PRO A 171 -34.82 5.71 -10.34
C PRO A 171 -34.42 5.15 -8.97
N SER A 172 -35.33 5.26 -7.99
CA SER A 172 -35.12 4.66 -6.67
C SER A 172 -34.88 3.14 -6.79
N GLY A 173 -33.95 2.61 -6.00
CA GLY A 173 -33.57 1.19 -6.03
C GLY A 173 -32.70 0.77 -7.22
N LYS A 174 -32.33 1.68 -8.13
CA LYS A 174 -31.36 1.42 -9.20
C LYS A 174 -29.97 1.96 -8.85
N LYS A 175 -28.95 1.46 -9.56
CA LYS A 175 -27.59 1.99 -9.46
C LYS A 175 -27.59 3.47 -9.84
N LYS A 176 -27.29 4.34 -8.88
CA LYS A 176 -27.07 5.77 -9.12
C LYS A 176 -25.63 6.01 -9.55
N SER A 177 -25.25 5.48 -10.72
CA SER A 177 -23.89 5.57 -11.25
C SER A 177 -23.89 5.86 -12.74
N ALA A 178 -22.87 6.57 -13.20
CA ALA A 178 -22.62 6.81 -14.61
C ALA A 178 -21.12 6.71 -14.90
N THR A 179 -20.80 6.16 -16.06
CA THR A 179 -19.46 6.19 -16.64
C THR A 179 -19.50 6.96 -17.95
N LYS A 180 -18.44 7.71 -18.25
CA LYS A 180 -18.30 8.46 -19.50
C LYS A 180 -16.87 8.34 -20.02
N LYS A 181 -16.74 8.21 -21.35
CA LYS A 181 -15.48 8.26 -22.08
C LYS A 181 -15.59 9.34 -23.14
N GLU A 182 -14.68 10.29 -23.12
CA GLU A 182 -14.55 11.31 -24.17
C GLU A 182 -13.15 11.27 -24.76
N ILE A 183 -13.05 11.49 -26.06
CA ILE A 183 -11.76 11.58 -26.76
C ILE A 183 -11.40 13.07 -26.80
N TYR A 184 -10.26 13.42 -26.20
CA TYR A 184 -9.78 14.81 -26.20
C TYR A 184 -8.82 15.05 -27.38
N THR A 185 -7.80 14.20 -27.49
CA THR A 185 -6.86 14.20 -28.62
C THR A 185 -6.76 12.80 -29.22
N ARG A 186 -5.97 12.64 -30.29
CA ARG A 186 -5.68 11.31 -30.87
C ARG A 186 -5.08 10.31 -29.86
N LEU A 187 -4.42 10.80 -28.81
CA LEU A 187 -3.72 9.98 -27.82
C LEU A 187 -4.32 10.05 -26.41
N GLU A 188 -5.21 11.01 -26.15
CA GLU A 188 -5.76 11.25 -24.82
C GLU A 188 -7.27 11.05 -24.80
N SER A 189 -7.74 10.24 -23.87
CA SER A 189 -9.16 10.05 -23.58
C SER A 189 -9.43 10.34 -22.12
N LEU A 190 -10.54 11.02 -21.85
CA LEU A 190 -11.06 11.30 -20.53
C LEU A 190 -12.00 10.17 -20.11
N TYR A 191 -11.75 9.56 -18.96
CA TYR A 191 -12.59 8.53 -18.35
C TYR A 191 -13.16 9.06 -17.05
N ILE A 192 -14.49 9.10 -16.90
CA ILE A 192 -15.18 9.57 -15.69
C ILE A 192 -16.07 8.45 -15.15
N LEU A 193 -16.09 8.31 -13.82
CA LEU A 193 -17.08 7.55 -13.08
C LEU A 193 -17.60 8.41 -11.93
N VAL A 194 -18.93 8.51 -11.84
CA VAL A 194 -19.61 9.12 -10.70
C VAL A 194 -20.63 8.14 -10.14
N GLN A 195 -20.84 8.18 -8.83
CA GLN A 195 -21.76 7.28 -8.17
C GLN A 195 -22.26 7.85 -6.84
N CYS A 196 -23.53 7.63 -6.51
CA CYS A 196 -24.12 7.91 -5.20
C CYS A 196 -24.59 6.62 -4.53
N THR A 197 -24.80 6.65 -3.22
CA THR A 197 -25.58 5.60 -2.56
C THR A 197 -27.04 5.67 -3.06
N PRO A 198 -27.64 4.53 -3.46
CA PRO A 198 -29.01 4.48 -3.99
C PRO A 198 -30.13 5.00 -3.08
N ASP A 199 -29.89 5.07 -1.77
CA ASP A 199 -30.84 5.56 -0.76
C ASP A 199 -31.00 7.09 -0.71
N LEU A 200 -30.12 7.85 -1.37
CA LEU A 200 -30.23 9.31 -1.43
C LEU A 200 -31.36 9.78 -2.35
N SER A 201 -31.87 10.99 -2.14
CA SER A 201 -32.75 11.64 -3.11
C SER A 201 -31.98 12.04 -4.38
N LYS A 202 -32.70 12.40 -5.46
CA LYS A 202 -32.08 12.97 -6.67
C LYS A 202 -31.29 14.24 -6.33
N ASN A 203 -31.84 15.09 -5.47
CA ASN A 203 -31.21 16.34 -5.08
C ASN A 203 -29.93 16.11 -4.29
N ASP A 204 -29.96 15.22 -3.29
CA ASP A 204 -28.80 14.96 -2.43
C ASP A 204 -27.66 14.27 -3.21
N CYS A 205 -28.00 13.35 -4.12
CA CYS A 205 -27.01 12.76 -5.01
C CYS A 205 -26.36 13.83 -5.91
N ASN A 206 -27.17 14.71 -6.50
CA ASN A 206 -26.66 15.82 -7.33
C ASN A 206 -25.76 16.76 -6.51
N GLN A 207 -26.19 17.17 -5.32
CA GLN A 207 -25.41 18.02 -4.42
C GLN A 207 -24.08 17.37 -4.03
N CYS A 208 -24.09 16.08 -3.66
CA CYS A 208 -22.89 15.34 -3.30
C CYS A 208 -21.86 15.32 -4.45
N LEU A 209 -22.31 14.98 -5.65
CA LEU A 209 -21.43 14.87 -6.82
C LEU A 209 -20.93 16.22 -7.33
N LEU A 210 -21.74 17.28 -7.26
CA LEU A 210 -21.31 18.64 -7.61
C LEU A 210 -20.27 19.18 -6.61
N LEU A 211 -20.42 18.87 -5.32
CA LEU A 211 -19.40 19.21 -4.33
C LEU A 211 -18.12 18.42 -4.56
N ALA A 212 -18.20 17.13 -4.90
CA ALA A 212 -17.02 16.34 -5.28
C ALA A 212 -16.28 16.94 -6.49
N LYS A 213 -17.02 17.46 -7.49
CA LYS A 213 -16.46 18.22 -8.61
C LYS A 213 -15.73 19.48 -8.15
N LEU A 214 -16.35 20.30 -7.29
CA LEU A 214 -15.71 21.52 -6.76
C LEU A 214 -14.44 21.19 -5.96
N SER A 215 -14.46 20.11 -5.17
CA SER A 215 -13.30 19.65 -4.40
C SER A 215 -12.12 19.28 -5.28
N ILE A 216 -12.31 18.81 -6.52
CA ILE A 216 -11.21 18.54 -7.45
C ILE A 216 -10.50 19.81 -7.90
N SER A 217 -11.25 20.88 -8.14
CA SER A 217 -10.66 22.17 -8.46
C SER A 217 -9.84 22.70 -7.29
N ILE A 218 -10.37 22.58 -6.07
CA ILE A 218 -9.78 23.15 -4.86
C ILE A 218 -8.59 22.33 -4.35
N CYS A 219 -8.73 21.00 -4.27
CA CYS A 219 -7.71 20.14 -3.69
C CYS A 219 -6.63 19.70 -4.69
N CYS A 220 -6.93 19.73 -5.99
CA CYS A 220 -6.14 19.02 -7.00
C CYS A 220 -5.84 19.84 -8.27
N ASN A 221 -6.19 21.13 -8.36
CA ASN A 221 -6.02 21.97 -9.57
C ASN A 221 -6.58 21.32 -10.85
N ASN A 222 -7.75 20.66 -10.77
CA ASN A 222 -8.31 19.90 -11.90
C ASN A 222 -7.36 18.81 -12.44
N ASN A 223 -6.55 18.22 -11.56
CA ASN A 223 -5.77 17.04 -11.87
C ASN A 223 -6.59 15.75 -11.67
N ARG A 224 -6.26 14.73 -12.46
CA ARG A 224 -6.84 13.38 -12.40
C ARG A 224 -6.87 12.88 -10.98
N GLY A 225 -7.95 12.20 -10.62
CA GLY A 225 -8.08 11.71 -9.26
C GLY A 225 -9.49 11.30 -8.91
N ARG A 226 -9.71 11.17 -7.61
CA ARG A 226 -10.94 10.72 -7.01
C ARG A 226 -11.25 11.40 -5.69
N ILE A 227 -12.54 11.53 -5.45
CA ILE A 227 -13.14 12.00 -4.22
C ILE A 227 -14.10 10.91 -3.74
N LEU A 228 -13.90 10.44 -2.51
CA LEU A 228 -14.71 9.39 -1.90
C LEU A 228 -15.35 9.95 -0.63
N PHE A 229 -16.60 10.39 -0.77
CA PHE A 229 -17.47 10.76 0.32
C PHE A 229 -18.27 9.54 0.79
N PRO A 230 -18.76 9.51 2.04
CA PRO A 230 -19.63 8.42 2.50
C PRO A 230 -20.92 8.25 1.67
N SER A 231 -21.41 9.30 1.03
CA SER A 231 -22.64 9.30 0.22
C SER A 231 -22.42 9.28 -1.29
N CYS A 232 -21.21 9.60 -1.78
CA CYS A 232 -20.92 9.56 -3.20
C CYS A 232 -19.43 9.45 -3.52
N ASN A 233 -19.16 8.91 -4.71
CA ASN A 233 -17.84 8.70 -5.26
C ASN A 233 -17.73 9.43 -6.58
N PHE A 234 -16.57 10.04 -6.79
CA PHE A 234 -16.20 10.69 -8.04
C PHE A 234 -14.80 10.23 -8.42
N ARG A 235 -14.58 9.88 -9.68
CA ARG A 235 -13.25 9.61 -10.22
C ARG A 235 -13.17 10.04 -11.67
N TYR A 236 -12.06 10.64 -12.05
CA TYR A 236 -11.70 10.78 -13.45
C TYR A 236 -10.22 10.55 -13.69
N GLU A 237 -9.92 9.98 -14.85
CA GLU A 237 -8.60 9.54 -15.27
C GLU A 237 -8.42 9.75 -16.76
N ASN A 238 -7.18 9.61 -17.23
CA ASN A 238 -6.87 9.54 -18.66
C ASN A 238 -6.64 8.09 -19.17
N TYR A 239 -6.96 7.10 -18.33
CA TYR A 239 -6.92 5.67 -18.64
C TYR A 239 -8.20 4.99 -18.19
N SER A 240 -8.54 3.86 -18.83
CA SER A 240 -9.72 3.10 -18.45
C SER A 240 -9.52 2.41 -17.09
N PHE A 241 -10.43 2.65 -16.15
CA PHE A 241 -10.43 2.04 -14.81
C PHE A 241 -11.75 1.33 -14.48
N TYR A 242 -12.74 1.42 -15.36
CA TYR A 242 -14.05 0.81 -15.23
C TYR A 242 -14.35 -0.11 -16.41
N ASN A 243 -15.30 -1.04 -16.24
CA ASN A 243 -15.66 -2.04 -17.26
C ASN A 243 -14.45 -2.88 -17.74
N GLN A 244 -13.46 -3.11 -16.87
CA GLN A 244 -12.33 -3.99 -17.16
C GLN A 244 -12.80 -5.46 -17.09
N ALA A 245 -13.57 -5.89 -18.08
CA ALA A 245 -13.80 -7.30 -18.32
C ALA A 245 -12.52 -7.92 -18.90
N ALA A 246 -11.81 -8.73 -18.12
CA ALA A 246 -10.92 -9.80 -18.59
C ALA A 246 -9.95 -9.46 -19.76
N VAL A 247 -9.15 -8.40 -19.63
CA VAL A 247 -8.03 -8.14 -20.56
C VAL A 247 -6.69 -8.47 -19.92
N VAL A 248 -6.46 -9.75 -19.57
CA VAL A 248 -5.13 -10.41 -19.62
C VAL A 248 -5.32 -11.90 -19.92
N LYS A 249 -5.96 -12.27 -21.03
CA LYS A 249 -5.70 -13.60 -21.62
C LYS A 249 -4.33 -13.57 -22.28
N GLY A 250 -3.29 -13.93 -21.53
CA GLY A 250 -2.01 -14.33 -22.12
C GLY A 250 -0.77 -13.87 -21.35
N LYS A 251 -0.38 -14.62 -20.31
CA LYS A 251 0.93 -15.31 -20.21
C LYS A 251 1.02 -16.04 -18.88
N LEU A 252 0.98 -17.37 -18.97
CA LEU A 252 1.12 -18.32 -17.89
C LEU A 252 2.53 -18.20 -17.28
N SER A 253 2.65 -18.01 -15.96
CA SER A 253 3.90 -18.28 -15.23
C SER A 253 3.63 -19.30 -14.13
N ILE A 254 4.33 -20.42 -14.24
CA ILE A 254 4.32 -21.55 -13.32
C ILE A 254 5.15 -21.14 -12.09
N PHE A 255 4.55 -21.14 -10.90
CA PHE A 255 5.33 -21.23 -9.67
C PHE A 255 4.77 -22.34 -8.78
N LEU A 256 5.55 -23.41 -8.67
CA LEU A 256 5.33 -24.54 -7.80
C LEU A 256 5.60 -24.17 -6.35
N LEU A 257 4.78 -24.73 -5.47
CA LEU A 257 4.86 -24.69 -4.02
C LEU A 257 6.24 -25.15 -3.51
N SER A 258 6.94 -24.26 -2.82
CA SER A 258 7.92 -24.64 -1.79
C SER A 258 7.53 -23.94 -0.49
N PHE A 259 7.02 -24.71 0.47
CA PHE A 259 6.85 -24.27 1.86
C PHE A 259 8.25 -23.99 2.45
N ALA A 260 8.67 -22.74 2.39
CA ALA A 260 9.69 -22.19 3.28
C ALA A 260 8.98 -21.31 4.32
N ALA A 261 9.49 -21.33 5.55
CA ALA A 261 8.95 -20.59 6.68
C ALA A 261 8.59 -19.15 6.30
N LEU A 262 7.39 -18.71 6.68
CA LEU A 262 6.93 -17.33 6.52
C LEU A 262 7.78 -16.43 7.43
N THR A 263 8.91 -15.96 6.92
CA THR A 263 9.45 -14.66 7.31
C THR A 263 8.56 -13.61 6.64
N GLU A 264 8.01 -12.67 7.40
CA GLU A 264 7.29 -11.50 6.86
C GLU A 264 8.17 -10.82 5.80
N ALA A 265 7.89 -11.06 4.52
CA ALA A 265 8.59 -10.39 3.43
C ALA A 265 8.12 -8.93 3.41
N GLN A 266 9.06 -7.99 3.54
CA GLN A 266 8.76 -6.56 3.44
C GLN A 266 8.42 -6.24 1.98
N GLU A 267 7.15 -5.94 1.69
CA GLU A 267 6.66 -5.66 0.35
C GLU A 267 7.36 -4.43 -0.29
N ILE A 268 7.86 -4.58 -1.51
CA ILE A 268 8.58 -3.52 -2.23
C ILE A 268 7.60 -2.71 -3.08
N PHE A 269 7.38 -1.46 -2.68
CA PHE A 269 6.32 -0.63 -3.24
C PHE A 269 6.85 0.42 -4.24
N PHE A 270 6.41 0.36 -5.49
CA PHE A 270 6.72 1.37 -6.52
C PHE A 270 6.07 2.73 -6.17
N LEU A 271 6.83 3.83 -6.25
CA LEU A 271 6.32 5.16 -5.92
C LEU A 271 6.02 6.02 -7.14
N ASP A 272 7.02 6.28 -7.98
CA ASP A 272 6.90 7.08 -9.21
C ASP A 272 8.20 6.95 -10.05
N HIS A 273 8.21 7.52 -11.24
CA HIS A 273 9.41 7.72 -12.06
C HIS A 273 9.34 9.07 -12.80
N LYS A 274 10.49 9.56 -13.25
CA LYS A 274 10.60 10.73 -14.12
C LYS A 274 11.64 10.43 -15.21
N CYS A 275 11.28 10.69 -16.44
CA CYS A 275 12.16 10.64 -17.59
C CYS A 275 12.37 12.08 -18.10
N SER A 276 13.61 12.46 -18.40
CA SER A 276 13.87 13.77 -19.01
C SER A 276 13.47 13.77 -20.48
N ASN A 277 12.74 14.79 -20.92
CA ASN A 277 12.36 14.94 -22.32
C ASN A 277 13.39 15.73 -23.14
N THR A 278 14.49 16.20 -22.52
CA THR A 278 15.46 17.07 -23.18
C THR A 278 16.53 16.30 -23.97
N THR A 279 16.86 15.08 -23.54
CA THR A 279 17.95 14.29 -24.13
C THR A 279 17.50 12.85 -24.36
N THR A 280 17.67 12.36 -25.60
CA THR A 280 17.32 10.98 -26.00
C THR A 280 18.50 10.29 -26.69
N PHE A 281 18.49 8.96 -26.70
CA PHE A 281 19.44 8.13 -27.44
C PHE A 281 18.73 7.30 -28.50
N VAL A 282 19.47 6.91 -29.54
CA VAL A 282 18.97 6.04 -30.61
C VAL A 282 18.99 4.58 -30.12
N ARG A 283 17.94 3.80 -30.40
CA ARG A 283 17.90 2.38 -30.04
C ARG A 283 19.05 1.61 -30.72
N ASN A 284 19.58 0.62 -30.03
CA ASN A 284 20.76 -0.18 -30.40
C ASN A 284 22.03 0.66 -30.57
N SER A 285 22.10 1.85 -29.97
CA SER A 285 23.31 2.67 -29.94
C SER A 285 24.31 2.17 -28.88
N PRO A 286 25.59 2.58 -28.99
CA PRO A 286 26.58 2.37 -27.92
C PRO A 286 26.11 2.90 -26.56
N TYR A 287 25.41 4.04 -26.54
CA TYR A 287 24.83 4.59 -25.31
C TYR A 287 23.84 3.61 -24.65
N GLN A 288 22.97 2.96 -25.43
CA GLN A 288 22.03 1.97 -24.87
C GLN A 288 22.77 0.74 -24.31
N ALA A 289 23.82 0.28 -25.00
CA ALA A 289 24.65 -0.82 -24.51
C ALA A 289 25.33 -0.45 -23.19
N ASN A 290 25.93 0.75 -23.10
CA ASN A 290 26.57 1.26 -21.90
C ASN A 290 25.56 1.43 -20.74
N LEU A 291 24.34 1.90 -21.02
CA LEU A 291 23.27 2.00 -20.03
C LEU A 291 22.89 0.62 -19.47
N ASN A 292 22.75 -0.40 -20.33
CA ASN A 292 22.43 -1.76 -19.89
C ASN A 292 23.54 -2.35 -19.00
N ILE A 293 24.81 -2.13 -19.35
CA ILE A 293 25.97 -2.55 -18.57
C ILE A 293 25.97 -1.85 -17.21
N LEU A 294 25.78 -0.54 -17.19
CA LEU A 294 25.69 0.26 -15.97
C LEU A 294 24.57 -0.25 -15.05
N LEU A 295 23.36 -0.42 -15.59
CA LEU A 295 22.19 -0.91 -14.86
C LEU A 295 22.41 -2.31 -14.26
N SER A 296 23.12 -3.18 -14.98
CA SER A 296 23.51 -4.51 -14.50
C SER A 296 24.53 -4.42 -13.37
N SER A 297 25.52 -3.53 -13.50
CA SER A 297 26.53 -3.26 -12.47
C SER A 297 25.91 -2.71 -11.18
N LEU A 298 24.96 -1.77 -11.28
CA LEU A 298 24.24 -1.24 -10.10
C LEU A 298 23.50 -2.36 -9.36
N ALA A 299 22.75 -3.20 -10.07
CA ALA A 299 22.01 -4.29 -9.44
C ALA A 299 22.91 -5.38 -8.85
N ALA A 300 24.04 -5.69 -9.49
CA ALA A 300 25.02 -6.64 -8.96
C ALA A 300 25.68 -6.12 -7.68
N ASN A 301 25.95 -4.81 -7.58
CA ASN A 301 26.55 -4.22 -6.39
C ASN A 301 25.54 -4.02 -5.25
N ALA A 302 24.24 -4.11 -5.48
CA ALA A 302 23.23 -4.00 -4.42
C ALA A 302 23.28 -5.15 -3.39
N THR A 303 24.00 -6.24 -3.67
CA THR A 303 24.20 -7.38 -2.75
C THR A 303 25.28 -7.13 -1.70
N ARG A 304 25.98 -6.00 -1.77
CA ARG A 304 27.17 -5.71 -0.98
C ARG A 304 26.80 -5.12 0.38
N ASN A 305 27.32 -5.74 1.45
CA ASN A 305 27.14 -5.24 2.82
C ASN A 305 27.99 -4.00 3.12
N ASP A 306 29.14 -3.83 2.46
CA ASP A 306 30.13 -2.78 2.75
C ASP A 306 29.75 -1.40 2.18
N ILE A 307 28.84 -1.36 1.21
CA ILE A 307 28.43 -0.12 0.53
C ILE A 307 27.27 0.62 1.20
N ASN A 308 26.75 0.07 2.31
CA ASN A 308 25.71 0.72 3.10
C ASN A 308 24.46 1.13 2.29
N GLY A 309 24.10 0.37 1.26
CA GLY A 309 22.93 0.64 0.42
C GLY A 309 23.08 1.82 -0.54
N PHE A 310 24.30 2.26 -0.87
CA PHE A 310 24.55 3.27 -1.88
C PHE A 310 25.68 2.86 -2.81
N TYR A 311 25.49 3.00 -4.11
CA TYR A 311 26.55 2.76 -5.09
C TYR A 311 26.36 3.66 -6.30
N ASN A 312 27.46 4.16 -6.84
CA ASN A 312 27.51 4.93 -8.07
C ASN A 312 28.55 4.33 -9.02
N ALA A 313 28.30 4.43 -10.32
CA ALA A 313 29.17 3.90 -11.35
C ALA A 313 28.97 4.65 -12.68
N SER A 314 29.98 4.60 -13.54
CA SER A 314 29.87 5.09 -14.91
C SER A 314 30.29 4.02 -15.91
N THR A 315 29.80 4.13 -17.15
CA THR A 315 30.13 3.22 -18.24
C THR A 315 30.17 4.01 -19.55
N GLY A 316 31.09 3.66 -20.45
CA GLY A 316 31.40 4.45 -21.64
C GLY A 316 32.65 5.30 -21.44
N HIS A 317 33.35 5.56 -22.54
CA HIS A 317 34.63 6.28 -22.56
C HIS A 317 34.57 7.53 -23.44
N ASP A 318 33.60 7.61 -24.35
CA ASP A 318 33.38 8.75 -25.21
C ASP A 318 32.32 9.68 -24.59
N VAL A 319 32.50 10.99 -24.72
CA VAL A 319 31.55 12.00 -24.23
C VAL A 319 30.14 11.79 -24.78
N TYR A 320 29.99 11.17 -25.96
CA TYR A 320 28.69 10.89 -26.57
C TYR A 320 27.98 9.65 -26.02
N ASP A 321 28.73 8.69 -25.46
CA ASP A 321 28.23 7.37 -25.02
C ASP A 321 28.37 7.10 -23.51
N GLN A 322 29.00 8.02 -22.77
CA GLN A 322 29.17 7.93 -21.33
C GLN A 322 27.84 8.06 -20.56
N VAL A 323 27.65 7.16 -19.59
CA VAL A 323 26.46 7.09 -18.74
C VAL A 323 26.91 7.07 -17.28
N TYR A 324 26.28 7.90 -16.46
CA TYR A 324 26.47 7.95 -15.01
C TYR A 324 25.22 7.44 -14.33
N GLY A 325 25.35 6.64 -13.27
CA GLY A 325 24.20 6.17 -12.53
C GLY A 325 24.51 5.83 -11.08
N LEU A 326 23.46 5.83 -10.27
CA LEU A 326 23.54 5.51 -8.86
C LEU A 326 22.22 4.94 -8.35
N PHE A 327 22.28 4.24 -7.22
CA PHE A 327 21.11 3.91 -6.42
C PHE A 327 21.32 4.27 -4.95
N LEU A 328 20.22 4.47 -4.24
CA LEU A 328 20.21 4.61 -2.78
C LEU A 328 19.06 3.80 -2.20
N CYS A 329 19.37 2.86 -1.32
CA CYS A 329 18.41 2.13 -0.50
C CYS A 329 18.15 2.89 0.80
N ARG A 330 16.96 2.71 1.36
CA ARG A 330 16.53 3.34 2.61
C ARG A 330 17.39 2.84 3.78
N GLY A 331 17.68 3.72 4.74
CA GLY A 331 18.66 3.43 5.78
C GLY A 331 18.38 2.19 6.65
N ASP A 332 17.11 1.83 6.83
CA ASP A 332 16.62 0.75 7.70
C ASP A 332 16.40 -0.61 7.02
N VAL A 333 16.53 -0.70 5.69
CA VAL A 333 16.26 -1.96 4.98
C VAL A 333 17.47 -2.90 4.99
N SER A 334 17.21 -4.20 4.94
CA SER A 334 18.25 -5.22 4.82
C SER A 334 18.87 -5.23 3.42
N VAL A 335 19.99 -5.93 3.26
CA VAL A 335 20.67 -6.04 1.96
C VAL A 335 19.83 -6.82 0.96
N GLU A 336 19.06 -7.81 1.42
CA GLU A 336 18.15 -8.59 0.58
C GLU A 336 17.03 -7.70 0.01
N VAL A 337 16.39 -6.88 0.86
CA VAL A 337 15.33 -5.93 0.44
C VAL A 337 15.91 -4.86 -0.49
N CYS A 338 17.12 -4.37 -0.20
CA CYS A 338 17.82 -3.42 -1.06
C CYS A 338 18.11 -4.03 -2.45
N GLN A 339 18.65 -5.25 -2.49
CA GLN A 339 18.94 -5.97 -3.72
C GLN A 339 17.68 -6.18 -4.56
N GLU A 340 16.60 -6.67 -3.95
CA GLU A 340 15.34 -6.89 -4.66
C GLU A 340 14.78 -5.58 -5.21
N CYS A 341 14.83 -4.49 -4.43
CA CYS A 341 14.37 -3.17 -4.85
C CYS A 341 15.16 -2.63 -6.05
N VAL A 342 16.49 -2.72 -6.01
CA VAL A 342 17.35 -2.25 -7.11
C VAL A 342 17.14 -3.10 -8.36
N ASN A 343 16.92 -4.41 -8.23
CA ASN A 343 16.59 -5.28 -9.37
C ASN A 343 15.27 -4.89 -10.05
N LEU A 344 14.23 -4.60 -9.26
CA LEU A 344 12.96 -4.10 -9.77
C LEU A 344 13.13 -2.74 -10.45
N ALA A 345 13.82 -1.80 -9.80
CA ALA A 345 14.10 -0.47 -10.35
C ALA A 345 14.87 -0.53 -11.68
N ARG A 346 15.87 -1.41 -11.77
CA ARG A 346 16.64 -1.68 -13.00
C ARG A 346 15.74 -2.13 -14.15
N ASN A 347 14.86 -3.09 -13.89
CA ASN A 347 13.98 -3.65 -14.92
C ASN A 347 12.90 -2.65 -15.34
N ASP A 348 12.35 -1.90 -14.39
CA ASP A 348 11.27 -0.96 -14.65
C ASP A 348 11.75 0.29 -15.38
N VAL A 349 12.94 0.81 -15.05
CA VAL A 349 13.39 2.09 -15.60
C VAL A 349 13.55 2.03 -17.12
N VAL A 350 13.99 0.88 -17.67
CA VAL A 350 14.12 0.70 -19.13
C VAL A 350 12.78 0.54 -19.84
N GLN A 351 11.75 0.04 -19.15
CA GLN A 351 10.39 -0.06 -19.71
C GLN A 351 9.69 1.29 -19.68
N ARG A 352 9.89 2.05 -18.59
CA ARG A 352 9.21 3.32 -18.34
C ARG A 352 9.89 4.51 -19.03
N CYS A 353 11.21 4.48 -19.18
CA CYS A 353 12.01 5.50 -19.85
C CYS A 353 12.80 4.87 -21.01
N PRO A 354 12.14 4.50 -22.13
CA PRO A 354 12.72 3.62 -23.14
C PRO A 354 13.85 4.23 -23.98
N ILE A 355 13.93 5.56 -24.08
CA ILE A 355 14.90 6.26 -24.95
C ILE A 355 15.57 7.47 -24.29
N GLN A 356 15.21 7.81 -23.05
CA GLN A 356 15.69 9.00 -22.37
C GLN A 356 17.08 8.78 -21.79
N LYS A 357 17.97 9.78 -21.97
CA LYS A 357 19.34 9.75 -21.43
C LYS A 357 19.41 10.12 -19.95
N GLU A 358 18.33 10.62 -19.36
CA GLU A 358 18.23 10.89 -17.93
C GLU A 358 16.90 10.36 -17.38
N ALA A 359 16.97 9.60 -16.30
CA ALA A 359 15.80 9.09 -15.61
C ALA A 359 16.08 8.85 -14.13
N ILE A 360 15.02 8.96 -13.32
CA ILE A 360 15.01 8.54 -11.91
C ILE A 360 13.72 7.74 -11.64
N ILE A 361 13.85 6.66 -10.89
CA ILE A 361 12.75 5.81 -10.45
C ILE A 361 12.81 5.63 -8.93
N TRP A 362 11.67 5.83 -8.26
CA TRP A 362 11.55 5.70 -6.81
C TRP A 362 10.65 4.53 -6.42
N TYR A 363 11.13 3.77 -5.46
CA TYR A 363 10.41 2.80 -4.66
C TYR A 363 10.43 3.23 -3.19
N ASP A 364 9.60 2.62 -2.35
CA ASP A 364 9.59 2.91 -0.90
C ASP A 364 10.92 2.55 -0.22
N GLN A 365 11.60 1.53 -0.76
CA GLN A 365 12.84 0.97 -0.20
C GLN A 365 14.11 1.46 -0.89
N CYS A 366 14.03 2.00 -2.11
CA CYS A 366 15.20 2.51 -2.83
C CYS A 366 14.83 3.47 -3.96
N PHE A 367 15.81 4.16 -4.53
CA PHE A 367 15.68 4.78 -5.84
C PHE A 367 16.90 4.47 -6.71
N LEU A 368 16.72 4.54 -8.03
CA LEU A 368 17.78 4.43 -9.03
C LEU A 368 17.70 5.61 -9.99
N ARG A 369 18.84 6.23 -10.30
CA ARG A 369 18.94 7.35 -11.26
C ARG A 369 20.10 7.13 -12.22
N TYR A 370 19.93 7.53 -13.48
CA TYR A 370 21.03 7.66 -14.44
C TYR A 370 20.93 8.96 -15.25
N SER A 371 22.06 9.38 -15.83
CA SER A 371 22.19 10.58 -16.68
C SER A 371 23.34 10.45 -17.67
N ASN A 372 23.32 11.23 -18.76
CA ASN A 372 24.45 11.44 -19.66
C ASN A 372 25.41 12.55 -19.21
N SER A 373 25.18 13.12 -18.02
CA SER A 373 26.07 14.09 -17.37
C SER A 373 26.47 13.56 -16.00
N ASN A 374 27.62 13.99 -15.49
CA ASN A 374 28.06 13.58 -14.15
C ASN A 374 27.08 14.08 -13.07
N ILE A 375 26.56 13.15 -12.27
CA ILE A 375 25.59 13.39 -11.19
C ILE A 375 26.16 13.12 -9.80
N PHE A 376 27.43 12.76 -9.69
CA PHE A 376 28.06 12.38 -8.42
C PHE A 376 28.51 13.60 -7.62
N SER A 377 28.40 13.50 -6.29
CA SER A 377 28.82 14.54 -5.35
C SER A 377 28.25 15.93 -5.67
N SER A 378 27.11 15.96 -6.36
CA SER A 378 26.45 17.18 -6.81
C SER A 378 25.05 17.25 -6.21
N LEU A 379 24.75 18.38 -5.57
CA LEU A 379 23.44 18.64 -4.99
C LEU A 379 22.39 18.78 -6.10
N SER A 380 21.43 17.87 -6.14
CA SER A 380 20.32 17.87 -7.08
C SER A 380 19.01 17.69 -6.33
N GLN A 381 18.09 18.62 -6.56
CA GLN A 381 16.76 18.63 -5.93
C GLN A 381 15.64 18.43 -6.94
N THR A 382 15.97 18.37 -8.23
CA THR A 382 15.04 18.24 -9.33
C THR A 382 15.41 17.06 -10.22
N PRO A 383 14.42 16.27 -10.69
CA PRO A 383 12.99 16.38 -10.38
C PRO A 383 12.67 15.92 -8.95
N ALA A 384 11.61 16.49 -8.36
CA ALA A 384 11.16 16.18 -7.01
C ALA A 384 9.86 15.36 -7.01
N LEU A 385 9.71 14.44 -6.04
CA LEU A 385 8.45 13.76 -5.75
C LEU A 385 7.94 14.15 -4.37
N TYR A 386 6.70 14.63 -4.32
CA TYR A 386 5.99 15.01 -3.11
C TYR A 386 4.85 14.01 -2.87
N LYS A 387 4.78 13.38 -1.69
CA LYS A 387 3.62 12.57 -1.28
C LYS A 387 3.23 12.92 0.13
N PHE A 388 1.96 13.20 0.39
CA PHE A 388 1.46 13.48 1.73
C PHE A 388 0.20 12.67 2.03
N ASN A 389 -0.05 12.43 3.31
CA ASN A 389 -1.10 11.55 3.78
C ASN A 389 -2.32 12.35 4.21
N THR A 390 -3.51 11.86 3.87
CA THR A 390 -4.78 12.39 4.39
C THR A 390 -5.36 11.42 5.43
N PRO A 391 -5.99 11.90 6.51
CA PRO A 391 -6.37 13.27 6.79
C PRO A 391 -5.22 14.10 7.38
N TYR A 392 -5.38 15.42 7.34
CA TYR A 392 -4.51 16.39 8.01
C TYR A 392 -4.50 16.12 9.51
N ILE A 393 -3.33 16.26 10.14
CA ILE A 393 -3.23 16.26 11.61
C ILE A 393 -3.75 17.61 12.12
N THR A 394 -4.45 17.63 13.25
CA THR A 394 -4.70 18.87 13.98
C THR A 394 -3.38 19.35 14.57
N VAL A 395 -2.80 20.35 13.92
CA VAL A 395 -1.49 20.87 14.30
C VAL A 395 -1.68 21.99 15.31
N ASP A 396 -1.31 21.75 16.56
CA ASP A 396 -1.17 22.81 17.56
C ASP A 396 0.27 23.34 17.62
N VAL A 397 0.49 24.36 18.45
CA VAL A 397 1.80 25.04 18.58
C VAL A 397 2.87 24.10 19.15
N GLU A 398 2.51 23.22 20.07
CA GLU A 398 3.45 22.30 20.73
C GLU A 398 3.86 21.15 19.81
N PHE A 399 2.91 20.59 19.06
CA PHE A 399 3.22 19.61 18.02
C PHE A 399 4.14 20.18 16.95
N ASN A 400 3.87 21.40 16.48
CA ASN A 400 4.74 22.08 15.50
C ASN A 400 6.15 22.29 16.04
N LYS A 401 6.27 22.72 17.31
CA LYS A 401 7.56 22.93 17.97
C LYS A 401 8.33 21.61 18.09
N LEU A 402 7.65 20.54 18.53
CA LEU A 402 8.23 19.20 18.58
C LEU A 402 8.70 18.76 17.19
N LEU A 403 7.84 18.82 16.18
CA LEU A 403 8.13 18.44 14.80
C LEU A 403 9.37 19.16 14.26
N VAL A 404 9.42 20.48 14.39
CA VAL A 404 10.53 21.31 13.90
C VAL A 404 11.85 20.96 14.59
N ASN A 405 11.82 20.74 15.91
CA ASN A 405 13.00 20.40 16.69
C ASN A 405 13.51 18.99 16.34
N THR A 406 12.62 18.00 16.32
CA THR A 406 12.97 16.61 16.00
C THR A 406 13.49 16.47 14.58
N ILE A 407 12.91 17.18 13.61
CA ILE A 407 13.44 17.21 12.24
C ILE A 407 14.84 17.82 12.23
N SER A 408 15.05 18.96 12.89
CA SER A 408 16.34 19.66 12.86
C SER A 408 17.46 18.82 13.49
N ASP A 409 17.15 18.10 14.57
CA ASP A 409 18.06 17.12 15.17
C ASP A 409 18.35 15.94 14.22
N ALA A 410 17.32 15.36 13.60
CA ALA A 410 17.49 14.29 12.61
C ALA A 410 18.36 14.74 11.42
N VAL A 411 18.15 15.95 10.91
CA VAL A 411 18.99 16.54 9.84
C VAL A 411 20.44 16.69 10.30
N HIS A 412 20.67 17.18 11.52
CA HIS A 412 22.01 17.35 12.06
C HIS A 412 22.77 16.02 12.16
N VAL A 413 22.10 14.97 12.65
CA VAL A 413 22.66 13.61 12.74
C VAL A 413 22.99 13.05 11.35
N ALA A 414 22.04 13.12 10.41
CA ALA A 414 22.26 12.59 9.06
C ALA A 414 23.38 13.33 8.30
N ALA A 415 23.43 14.66 8.40
CA ALA A 415 24.44 15.48 7.73
C ALA A 415 25.84 15.35 8.35
N SER A 416 25.92 15.08 9.65
CA SER A 416 27.20 14.92 10.37
C SER A 416 27.73 13.49 10.36
N ALA A 417 27.07 12.55 9.68
CA ALA A 417 27.56 11.19 9.55
C ALA A 417 28.95 11.16 8.88
N PRO A 418 29.89 10.32 9.37
CA PRO A 418 31.23 10.20 8.81
C PRO A 418 31.21 9.80 7.33
N SER A 419 32.29 10.12 6.61
CA SER A 419 32.44 9.72 5.20
C SER A 419 32.33 8.19 5.05
N GLY A 420 31.65 7.74 4.00
CA GLY A 420 31.41 6.31 3.73
C GLY A 420 30.34 5.65 4.61
N LYS A 421 29.72 6.36 5.56
CA LYS A 421 28.58 5.86 6.35
C LYS A 421 27.24 6.32 5.77
N LYS A 422 26.17 5.63 6.16
CA LYS A 422 24.79 6.05 5.83
C LYS A 422 24.55 7.44 6.40
N LYS A 423 24.29 8.41 5.52
CA LYS A 423 23.84 9.76 5.91
C LYS A 423 22.35 9.74 6.18
N SER A 424 21.92 9.00 7.18
CA SER A 424 20.51 8.78 7.52
C SER A 424 20.28 8.91 9.02
N ALA A 425 19.09 9.37 9.40
CA ALA A 425 18.65 9.40 10.79
C ALA A 425 17.16 9.09 10.86
N THR A 426 16.77 8.35 11.90
CA THR A 426 15.37 8.12 12.27
C THR A 426 15.11 8.66 13.67
N LYS A 427 13.93 9.23 13.89
CA LYS A 427 13.50 9.70 15.21
C LYS A 427 12.07 9.25 15.50
N LYS A 428 11.83 8.88 16.76
CA LYS A 428 10.51 8.58 17.29
C LYS A 428 10.28 9.42 18.52
N GLU A 429 9.26 10.27 18.49
CA GLU A 429 8.84 11.06 19.64
C GLU A 429 7.40 10.72 19.99
N ILE A 430 7.09 10.65 21.29
CA ILE A 430 5.73 10.45 21.76
C ILE A 430 5.17 11.84 22.06
N TYR A 431 4.17 12.26 21.28
CA TYR A 431 3.53 13.56 21.48
C TYR A 431 2.39 13.47 22.51
N THR A 432 1.49 12.52 22.32
CA THR A 432 0.43 12.19 23.28
C THR A 432 0.40 10.68 23.53
N ARG A 433 -0.46 10.22 24.45
CA ARG A 433 -0.66 8.78 24.70
C ARG A 433 -1.04 7.98 23.44
N LEU A 434 -1.62 8.63 22.42
CA LEU A 434 -2.11 7.98 21.21
C LEU A 434 -1.35 8.41 19.95
N GLU A 435 -0.55 9.47 20.02
CA GLU A 435 0.14 10.03 18.87
C GLU A 435 1.66 9.97 19.05
N SER A 436 2.31 9.28 18.13
CA SER A 436 3.77 9.25 18.04
C SER A 436 4.19 9.85 16.70
N LEU A 437 5.25 10.63 16.71
CA LEU A 437 5.90 11.19 15.54
C LEU A 437 7.04 10.27 15.11
N TYR A 438 7.03 9.82 13.87
CA TYR A 438 8.08 9.01 13.25
C TYR A 438 8.72 9.82 12.12
N ILE A 439 10.02 10.02 12.15
CA ILE A 439 10.78 10.78 11.14
C ILE A 439 11.89 9.90 10.58
N LEU A 440 12.12 9.98 9.27
CA LEU A 440 13.29 9.47 8.57
C LEU A 440 13.81 10.55 7.62
N VAL A 441 15.09 10.86 7.72
CA VAL A 441 15.81 11.72 6.78
C VAL A 441 17.04 11.00 6.27
N GLN A 442 17.40 11.21 5.01
CA GLN A 442 18.57 10.58 4.42
C GLN A 442 19.10 11.34 3.20
N CYS A 443 20.42 11.40 3.04
CA CYS A 443 21.11 11.94 1.87
C CYS A 443 21.85 10.83 1.11
N THR A 444 22.21 11.09 -0.14
CA THR A 444 23.23 10.28 -0.81
C THR A 444 24.58 10.47 -0.09
N PRO A 445 25.29 9.38 0.26
CA PRO A 445 26.55 9.44 1.00
C PRO A 445 27.69 10.24 0.34
N ASP A 446 27.64 10.44 -0.97
CA ASP A 446 28.62 11.17 -1.77
C ASP A 446 28.56 12.69 -1.65
N LEU A 447 27.51 13.24 -1.01
CA LEU A 447 27.40 14.67 -0.75
C LEU A 447 28.31 15.15 0.39
N SER A 448 28.67 16.43 0.39
CA SER A 448 29.29 17.07 1.56
C SER A 448 28.30 17.17 2.74
N LYS A 449 28.81 17.47 3.95
CA LYS A 449 27.96 17.78 5.11
C LYS A 449 27.05 18.99 4.82
N ASN A 450 27.59 20.01 4.15
CA ASN A 450 26.85 21.22 3.82
C ASN A 450 25.71 20.93 2.84
N ASP A 451 25.99 20.20 1.75
CA ASP A 451 24.99 19.91 0.72
C ASP A 451 23.90 18.98 1.23
N CYS A 452 24.26 17.99 2.06
CA CYS A 452 23.27 17.14 2.71
C CYS A 452 22.35 17.96 3.64
N ASN A 453 22.91 18.85 4.45
CA ASN A 453 22.14 19.73 5.32
C ASN A 453 21.20 20.64 4.49
N GLN A 454 21.74 21.30 3.46
CA GLN A 454 20.96 22.14 2.55
C GLN A 454 19.82 21.37 1.88
N CYS A 455 20.08 20.15 1.40
CA CYS A 455 19.06 19.31 0.77
C CYS A 455 17.92 18.98 1.73
N LEU A 456 18.26 18.53 2.95
CA LEU A 456 17.27 18.12 3.95
C LEU A 456 16.49 19.31 4.54
N LEU A 457 17.13 20.48 4.71
CA LEU A 457 16.43 21.70 5.15
C LEU A 457 15.45 22.22 4.09
N LEU A 458 15.81 22.14 2.82
CA LEU A 458 14.88 22.48 1.73
C LEU A 458 13.75 21.44 1.60
N ALA A 459 14.02 20.16 1.85
CA ALA A 459 12.97 19.15 1.96
C ALA A 459 12.01 19.47 3.12
N LYS A 460 12.54 19.89 4.27
CA LYS A 460 11.75 20.38 5.42
C LYS A 460 10.88 21.58 5.03
N LEU A 461 11.43 22.62 4.38
CA LEU A 461 10.66 23.79 3.95
C LEU A 461 9.57 23.41 2.94
N SER A 462 9.87 22.45 2.05
CA SER A 462 8.94 22.00 1.03
C SER A 462 7.68 21.36 1.61
N ILE A 463 7.74 20.74 2.79
CA ILE A 463 6.56 20.19 3.49
C ILE A 463 5.54 21.27 3.82
N SER A 464 6.00 22.44 4.26
CA SER A 464 5.11 23.56 4.57
C SER A 464 4.37 23.98 3.29
N ILE A 465 5.11 24.07 2.18
CA ILE A 465 4.61 24.56 0.89
C ILE A 465 3.70 23.53 0.18
N CYS A 466 4.14 22.27 0.08
CA CYS A 466 3.40 21.24 -0.66
C CYS A 466 2.23 20.66 0.11
N CYS A 467 2.32 20.72 1.44
CA CYS A 467 1.66 19.74 2.29
C CYS A 467 1.12 20.35 3.59
N ASN A 468 1.15 21.68 3.79
CA ASN A 468 0.63 22.38 4.98
C ASN A 468 1.11 21.79 6.32
N ASN A 469 2.37 21.37 6.41
CA ASN A 469 2.88 20.65 7.60
C ASN A 469 2.08 19.40 7.94
N ASN A 470 1.60 18.70 6.90
CA ASN A 470 0.99 17.39 7.03
C ASN A 470 1.99 16.27 6.78
N ARG A 471 1.71 15.10 7.35
CA ARG A 471 2.51 13.89 7.21
C ARG A 471 2.76 13.58 5.75
N GLY A 472 3.96 13.11 5.45
CA GLY A 472 4.33 12.86 4.08
C GLY A 472 5.82 12.68 3.90
N ARG A 473 6.23 12.72 2.64
CA ARG A 473 7.59 12.56 2.18
C ARG A 473 7.91 13.44 0.99
N ILE A 474 9.17 13.81 0.94
CA ILE A 474 9.82 14.56 -0.13
C ILE A 474 10.96 13.68 -0.62
N LEU A 475 10.99 13.34 -1.91
CA LEU A 475 12.09 12.61 -2.52
C LEU A 475 12.74 13.51 -3.56
N PHE A 476 13.95 13.94 -3.26
CA PHE A 476 14.86 14.59 -4.18
C PHE A 476 15.89 13.57 -4.68
N PRO A 477 16.58 13.86 -5.78
CA PRO A 477 17.65 12.99 -6.27
C PRO A 477 18.84 12.86 -5.31
N SER A 478 19.10 13.84 -4.45
CA SER A 478 20.21 13.82 -3.49
C SER A 478 19.79 13.59 -2.04
N CYS A 479 18.50 13.70 -1.69
CA CYS A 479 18.03 13.41 -0.34
C CYS A 479 16.55 13.06 -0.29
N ASN A 480 16.16 12.41 0.79
CA ASN A 480 14.79 12.04 1.09
C ASN A 480 14.45 12.42 2.52
N PHE A 481 13.19 12.77 2.69
CA PHE A 481 12.61 13.18 3.96
C PHE A 481 11.25 12.52 4.07
N ARG A 482 10.91 11.96 5.23
CA ARG A 482 9.56 11.47 5.55
C ARG A 482 9.24 11.66 7.02
N TYR A 483 8.01 12.07 7.32
CA TYR A 483 7.46 11.86 8.66
C TYR A 483 6.00 11.40 8.62
N GLU A 484 5.65 10.62 9.63
CA GLU A 484 4.37 9.95 9.79
C GLU A 484 3.97 9.90 11.27
N ASN A 485 2.72 9.50 11.52
CA ASN A 485 2.23 9.17 12.87
C ASN A 485 2.19 7.66 13.15
N TYR A 486 2.69 6.86 12.21
CA TYR A 486 2.83 5.41 12.33
C TYR A 486 4.25 5.00 11.93
N SER A 487 4.70 3.85 12.41
CA SER A 487 6.01 3.31 12.04
C SER A 487 5.99 2.86 10.58
N PHE A 488 6.96 3.33 9.80
CA PHE A 488 7.15 2.96 8.40
C PHE A 488 8.56 2.46 8.09
N TYR A 489 9.41 2.37 9.13
CA TYR A 489 10.78 1.90 9.08
C TYR A 489 11.01 0.83 10.14
N ASN A 490 11.98 -0.06 9.90
CA ASN A 490 12.29 -1.16 10.80
C ASN A 490 12.93 -0.64 12.10
N GLN A 491 12.13 -0.57 13.18
CA GLN A 491 12.60 -0.12 14.49
C GLN A 491 13.69 -1.03 15.10
N ALA A 492 13.64 -2.35 14.86
CA ALA A 492 14.64 -3.29 15.39
C ALA A 492 16.01 -3.07 14.73
N ALA A 493 16.03 -2.82 13.42
CA ALA A 493 17.25 -2.45 12.70
C ALA A 493 17.84 -1.13 13.21
N VAL A 494 16.99 -0.14 13.52
CA VAL A 494 17.43 1.15 14.09
C VAL A 494 18.05 0.97 15.47
N VAL A 495 17.45 0.17 16.36
CA VAL A 495 17.97 -0.08 17.72
C VAL A 495 19.33 -0.79 17.69
N ALA A 496 19.54 -1.71 16.74
CA ALA A 496 20.83 -2.36 16.52
C ALA A 496 21.94 -1.40 16.03
N MET A 497 21.57 -0.27 15.40
CA MET A 497 22.50 0.74 14.89
C MET A 497 22.81 1.86 15.89
N SER A 498 22.06 1.98 17.00
CA SER A 498 22.30 2.99 18.05
C SER A 498 23.35 2.52 19.07
N PRO A 499 24.27 3.39 19.52
CA PRO A 499 25.19 3.05 20.59
C PRO A 499 24.43 2.74 21.90
N PRO A 500 24.85 1.73 22.69
CA PRO A 500 24.20 1.42 23.96
C PRO A 500 24.25 2.63 24.89
N PRO A 501 23.17 2.92 25.66
CA PRO A 501 23.16 4.05 26.57
C PRO A 501 24.29 3.91 27.59
N LEU A 502 25.04 5.00 27.80
CA LEU A 502 26.08 5.08 28.82
C LEU A 502 25.45 4.80 30.19
N SER A 503 25.72 3.62 30.75
CA SER A 503 25.37 3.27 32.12
C SER A 503 26.13 4.19 33.08
N MET A 504 25.39 4.94 33.91
CA MET A 504 25.98 5.74 35.00
C MET A 504 26.75 4.83 35.99
N PRO A 505 27.81 5.33 36.66
CA PRO A 505 28.57 4.52 37.61
C PRO A 505 27.70 4.20 38.83
N VAL A 506 27.42 2.91 39.05
CA VAL A 506 26.82 2.43 40.30
C VAL A 506 27.89 2.52 41.39
N VAL A 507 27.64 3.34 42.41
CA VAL A 507 28.43 3.38 43.64
C VAL A 507 28.13 2.10 44.42
N LEU A 508 29.12 1.21 44.53
CA LEU A 508 29.03 -0.02 45.33
C LEU A 508 29.26 0.30 46.80
N LEU A 509 28.26 0.05 47.64
CA LEU A 509 28.44 -0.11 49.09
C LEU A 509 28.92 -1.54 49.38
N PRO A 510 29.79 -1.74 50.39
CA PRO A 510 30.45 -3.02 50.63
C PRO A 510 29.50 -4.09 51.21
N PRO A 511 29.64 -5.37 50.83
CA PRO A 511 28.84 -6.45 51.37
C PRO A 511 29.36 -6.96 52.72
N SER A 512 28.44 -7.27 53.63
CA SER A 512 28.71 -8.01 54.87
C SER A 512 28.89 -9.52 54.59
N PRO A 513 29.72 -10.26 55.33
CA PRO A 513 30.15 -11.61 54.97
C PRO A 513 29.21 -12.70 55.50
N GLY A 514 28.93 -13.69 54.65
CA GLY A 514 28.28 -14.95 55.01
C GLY A 514 28.71 -16.07 54.05
N PRO A 515 28.68 -17.35 54.48
CA PRO A 515 29.81 -18.25 54.29
C PRO A 515 29.79 -19.14 53.03
N ILE A 516 31.01 -19.62 52.77
CA ILE A 516 31.53 -20.48 51.71
C ILE A 516 30.95 -21.90 51.75
N GLY A 517 30.73 -22.49 50.56
CA GLY A 517 30.48 -23.91 50.33
C GLY A 517 29.94 -24.12 48.91
N ASP A 518 30.78 -24.09 47.87
CA ASP A 518 31.54 -25.22 47.28
C ASP A 518 30.72 -26.03 46.24
N GLY A 519 31.37 -26.33 45.11
CA GLY A 519 30.94 -27.36 44.16
C GLY A 519 30.22 -26.91 42.89
N THR A 520 30.97 -26.39 41.91
CA THR A 520 30.57 -26.33 40.50
C THR A 520 30.32 -27.73 39.93
N LYS A 521 29.10 -28.00 39.46
CA LYS A 521 28.81 -29.06 38.47
C LYS A 521 28.00 -28.49 37.31
N SER A 522 28.61 -28.59 36.13
CA SER A 522 28.08 -28.24 34.82
C SER A 522 26.73 -28.91 34.55
N MET A 523 25.69 -28.11 34.29
CA MET A 523 24.35 -28.58 33.90
C MET A 523 24.13 -28.28 32.41
N TRP A 524 24.31 -29.32 31.58
CA TRP A 524 23.93 -29.30 30.17
C TRP A 524 22.39 -29.35 30.05
N ILE A 525 21.82 -28.38 29.33
CA ILE A 525 20.38 -28.24 29.08
C ILE A 525 19.93 -29.34 28.10
N LYS A 526 19.02 -30.22 28.55
CA LYS A 526 18.33 -31.21 27.71
C LYS A 526 17.22 -30.54 26.87
N VAL A 527 17.55 -30.04 25.69
CA VAL A 527 16.57 -29.79 24.62
C VAL A 527 16.50 -31.05 23.75
N GLY A 528 15.64 -32.01 24.12
CA GLY A 528 15.58 -33.29 23.40
C GLY A 528 14.29 -34.09 23.50
N ALA A 529 13.25 -33.61 24.20
CA ALA A 529 12.02 -34.39 24.41
C ALA A 529 10.79 -33.87 23.64
N GLY A 530 10.83 -32.65 23.08
CA GLY A 530 9.68 -32.05 22.39
C GLY A 530 9.49 -32.49 20.94
N LEU A 531 10.57 -32.59 20.15
CA LEU A 531 10.47 -32.90 18.72
C LEU A 531 10.05 -34.35 18.44
N SER A 532 10.49 -35.31 19.26
CA SER A 532 10.17 -36.72 19.05
C SER A 532 8.68 -37.03 19.27
N ALA A 533 8.02 -36.32 20.20
CA ALA A 533 6.60 -36.49 20.46
C ALA A 533 5.74 -35.94 19.30
N VAL A 534 6.12 -34.79 18.73
CA VAL A 534 5.40 -34.18 17.61
C VAL A 534 5.50 -35.04 16.35
N ILE A 535 6.70 -35.56 16.05
CA ILE A 535 6.90 -36.45 14.89
C ILE A 535 6.11 -37.75 15.06
N ALA A 536 6.08 -38.32 16.27
CA ALA A 536 5.31 -39.53 16.55
C ALA A 536 3.79 -39.29 16.37
N VAL A 537 3.26 -38.15 16.84
CA VAL A 537 1.85 -37.78 16.67
C VAL A 537 1.50 -37.57 15.19
N LEU A 538 2.39 -36.95 14.41
CA LEU A 538 2.21 -36.77 12.97
C LEU A 538 2.24 -38.10 12.21
N PHE A 539 3.14 -39.02 12.57
CA PHE A 539 3.17 -40.35 12.00
C PHE A 539 1.94 -41.19 12.37
N PHE A 540 1.49 -41.13 13.63
CA PHE A 540 0.28 -41.85 14.06
C PHE A 540 -0.98 -41.31 13.40
N SER A 541 -1.11 -39.99 13.25
CA SER A 541 -2.25 -39.38 12.55
C SER A 541 -2.25 -39.69 11.06
N ALA A 542 -1.09 -39.73 10.40
CA ALA A 542 -0.96 -40.19 9.01
C ALA A 542 -1.30 -41.68 8.84
N CYS A 543 -0.88 -42.54 9.77
CA CYS A 543 -1.24 -43.95 9.79
C CYS A 543 -2.74 -44.17 10.03
N ILE A 544 -3.38 -43.40 10.92
CA ILE A 544 -4.83 -43.47 11.14
C ILE A 544 -5.59 -42.97 9.90
N TYR A 545 -5.12 -41.89 9.27
CA TYR A 545 -5.73 -41.35 8.06
C TYR A 545 -5.65 -42.33 6.88
N THR A 546 -4.48 -42.94 6.65
CA THR A 546 -4.30 -43.95 5.60
C THR A 546 -5.08 -45.23 5.89
N LYS A 547 -5.15 -45.68 7.15
CA LYS A 547 -5.96 -46.84 7.55
C LYS A 547 -7.45 -46.56 7.39
N ARG A 548 -7.95 -45.37 7.78
CA ARG A 548 -9.33 -44.92 7.55
C ARG A 548 -9.67 -44.83 6.06
N ARG A 549 -8.74 -44.35 5.23
CA ARG A 549 -8.89 -44.29 3.78
C ARG A 549 -8.94 -45.69 3.16
N MET A 550 -8.13 -46.64 3.63
CA MET A 550 -8.17 -48.03 3.17
C MET A 550 -9.43 -48.79 3.64
N THR A 551 -9.93 -48.54 4.85
CA THR A 551 -11.22 -49.11 5.30
C THR A 551 -12.40 -48.52 4.51
N ASN A 552 -12.39 -47.23 4.19
CA ASN A 552 -13.42 -46.58 3.37
C ASN A 552 -13.37 -47.01 1.88
N LEU A 553 -12.20 -47.41 1.38
CA LEU A 553 -12.05 -47.99 0.05
C LEU A 553 -12.49 -49.48 0.00
N ARG A 554 -12.38 -50.23 1.11
CA ARG A 554 -12.91 -51.60 1.21
C ARG A 554 -14.43 -51.65 1.42
N THR A 555 -15.03 -50.71 2.14
CA THR A 555 -16.51 -50.60 2.26
C THR A 555 -17.16 -50.03 1.00
N GLY A 556 -16.47 -49.19 0.23
CA GLY A 556 -16.95 -48.70 -1.07
C GLY A 556 -16.93 -49.75 -2.20
N HIS A 557 -16.15 -50.83 -2.06
CA HIS A 557 -16.04 -51.88 -3.07
C HIS A 557 -17.03 -53.06 -2.89
N HIS A 558 -17.75 -53.10 -1.77
CA HIS A 558 -18.83 -54.06 -1.51
C HIS A 558 -20.25 -53.50 -1.73
N LEU A 559 -20.41 -52.19 -1.94
CA LEU A 559 -21.70 -51.53 -2.18
C LEU A 559 -21.95 -51.12 -3.65
N LYS A 560 -21.11 -51.58 -4.58
CA LYS A 560 -21.27 -51.38 -6.04
C LYS A 560 -21.27 -52.70 -6.83
N LYS A 561 -21.81 -53.77 -6.24
CA LYS A 561 -21.98 -55.08 -6.91
C LYS A 561 -23.36 -55.73 -6.74
N CYS A 562 -24.39 -54.91 -6.52
CA CYS A 562 -25.80 -55.31 -6.67
C CYS A 562 -26.53 -54.16 -7.38
N TYR A 563 -26.46 -54.10 -8.71
CA TYR A 563 -27.47 -53.56 -9.64
C TYR A 563 -26.85 -53.57 -11.05
N ALA A 564 -27.52 -54.24 -12.00
CA ALA A 564 -27.12 -54.69 -13.35
C ALA A 564 -26.35 -56.03 -13.35
N GLU A 565 -26.82 -57.16 -13.90
CA GLU A 565 -27.82 -57.47 -14.95
C GLU A 565 -28.59 -58.75 -14.50
N ILE A 566 -29.93 -58.75 -14.40
CA ILE A 566 -30.86 -59.26 -15.43
C ILE A 566 -30.42 -58.89 -16.86
N GLU A 567 -29.59 -59.73 -17.46
CA GLU A 567 -29.93 -60.80 -18.42
C GLU A 567 -28.81 -61.85 -18.40
#